data_AF-A0A0F9DFV2-F1
#
_entry.id   AF-A0A0F9DFV2-F1
#
_cell.length_a   1.000
_cell.length_b   1.000
_cell.length_c   1.000
_cell.angle_alpha   90.00
_cell.angle_beta   90.00
_cell.angle_gamma   90.00
#
_symmetry.space_group_name_H-M   'P 1'
#
loop_
_entity.id
_entity.type
_entity.pdbx_description
1 polymer ?
#
loop_
_entity_poly.entity_id
_entity_poly.type
_entity_poly.pdbx_seq_one_letter_code
_entity_poly.pdbx_strand_id
1 'polypeptide(L)'
;MLCQDCSKKPTCTELCPEAEEYVSQDHVSQRELTIGLPRQGELPDLVSNTHLTKREKEILALLGRGLNRQDICQLLSISRKNLRVCLTKLRKKQRGG
;
A
#
# COMPACT_ATOMS: atom_id res chain seq x y z
N MET A 1 -42.69 4.80 10.69
CA MET A 1 -42.76 5.04 9.23
C MET A 1 -41.38 5.39 8.72
N LEU A 2 -40.97 4.97 7.51
CA LEU A 2 -39.70 5.42 6.93
C LEU A 2 -39.83 6.89 6.51
N CYS A 3 -38.75 7.68 6.61
CA CYS A 3 -38.77 9.12 6.29
C CYS A 3 -39.25 9.47 4.87
N GLN A 4 -39.41 8.49 3.98
CA GLN A 4 -39.93 8.66 2.62
C GLN A 4 -41.43 9.03 2.60
N ASP A 5 -42.21 8.57 3.58
CA ASP A 5 -43.65 8.82 3.66
C ASP A 5 -44.02 9.97 4.61
N CYS A 6 -43.01 10.64 5.18
CA CYS A 6 -43.21 11.74 6.13
C CYS A 6 -43.46 13.06 5.40
N SER A 7 -44.65 13.64 5.58
CA SER A 7 -45.02 14.94 4.99
C SER A 7 -44.18 16.13 5.51
N LYS A 8 -43.51 15.98 6.66
CA LYS A 8 -42.64 17.00 7.28
C LYS A 8 -41.16 16.80 6.97
N LYS A 9 -40.81 15.82 6.12
CA LYS A 9 -39.43 15.55 5.70
C LYS A 9 -38.59 16.80 5.34
N PRO A 10 -39.09 17.81 4.59
CA PRO A 10 -38.26 18.96 4.22
C PRO A 10 -37.92 19.89 5.41
N THR A 11 -38.59 19.75 6.55
CA THR A 11 -38.43 20.63 7.71
C THR A 11 -38.02 19.89 8.99
N CYS A 12 -37.78 18.57 8.92
CA CYS A 12 -37.29 17.80 10.05
C CYS A 12 -35.83 18.14 10.35
N THR A 13 -35.57 18.61 11.57
CA THR A 13 -34.21 18.86 12.09
C THR A 13 -33.65 17.66 12.85
N GLU A 14 -34.52 16.79 13.35
CA GLU A 14 -34.20 15.65 14.20
C GLU A 14 -34.81 14.35 13.66
N LEU A 15 -34.25 13.21 14.06
CA LEU A 15 -34.77 11.89 13.72
C LEU A 15 -36.12 11.67 14.40
N CYS A 16 -37.03 10.98 13.72
CA CYS A 16 -38.25 10.50 14.37
C CYS A 16 -37.93 9.28 15.26
N PRO A 17 -38.76 8.97 16.26
CA PRO A 17 -38.51 7.87 17.20
C PRO A 17 -38.21 6.53 16.51
N GLU A 18 -38.91 6.21 15.42
CA GLU A 18 -38.69 4.97 14.69
C GLU A 18 -37.38 4.95 13.90
N ALA A 19 -36.91 6.13 13.43
CA ALA A 19 -35.63 6.24 12.75
C ALA A 19 -34.47 6.18 13.75
N GLU A 20 -34.65 6.76 14.93
CA GLU A 20 -33.70 6.66 16.04
C GLU A 20 -33.52 5.21 16.49
N GLU A 21 -34.62 4.47 16.68
CA GLU A 21 -34.59 3.05 17.01
C GLU A 21 -33.86 2.24 15.94
N TYR A 22 -34.12 2.50 14.66
CA TYR A 22 -33.43 1.83 13.55
C TYR A 22 -31.91 2.11 13.55
N VAL A 23 -31.49 3.38 13.67
CA VAL A 23 -30.06 3.75 13.66
C VAL A 23 -29.34 3.21 14.89
N SER A 24 -30.01 3.12 16.03
CA SER A 24 -29.43 2.58 17.26
C SER A 24 -29.05 1.09 17.16
N GLN A 25 -29.62 0.34 16.21
CA GLN A 25 -29.29 -1.08 15.99
C GLN A 25 -27.88 -1.26 15.43
N ASP A 26 -27.39 -0.30 14.65
CA ASP A 26 -26.04 -0.31 14.07
C ASP A 26 -24.99 0.27 15.03
N HIS A 27 -25.39 0.67 16.24
CA HIS A 27 -24.47 1.20 17.23
C HIS A 27 -23.59 0.08 17.80
N VAL A 28 -22.44 -0.12 17.19
CA VAL A 28 -21.35 -0.93 17.73
C VAL A 28 -20.40 -0.05 18.54
N SER A 29 -20.11 -0.47 19.78
CA SER A 29 -19.06 0.13 20.61
C SER A 29 -17.70 -0.11 19.94
N GLN A 30 -17.28 0.81 19.09
CA GLN A 30 -15.92 0.79 18.56
C GLN A 30 -14.97 1.13 19.69
N ARG A 31 -14.13 0.16 20.07
CA ARG A 31 -12.93 0.48 20.84
C ARG A 31 -12.04 1.27 19.90
N GLU A 32 -11.67 2.48 20.29
CA GLU A 32 -10.58 3.19 19.64
C GLU A 32 -9.35 2.29 19.73
N LEU A 33 -9.03 1.61 18.64
CA LEU A 33 -7.70 1.06 18.47
C LEU A 33 -6.81 2.29 18.44
N THR A 34 -5.93 2.43 19.43
CA THR A 34 -4.81 3.34 19.33
C THR A 34 -3.95 2.83 18.17
N ILE A 35 -4.31 3.25 16.96
CA ILE A 35 -3.42 3.23 15.81
C ILE A 35 -2.31 4.15 16.28
N GLY A 36 -1.26 3.55 16.84
CA GLY A 36 -0.11 4.30 17.33
C GLY A 36 0.30 5.28 16.25
N LEU A 37 0.78 6.47 16.65
CA LEU A 37 1.33 7.46 15.73
C LEU A 37 2.04 6.73 14.60
N PRO A 38 1.66 6.93 13.32
CA PRO A 38 2.33 6.25 12.23
C PRO A 38 3.80 6.49 12.47
N ARG A 39 4.56 5.42 12.73
CA ARG A 39 6.00 5.57 12.90
C ARG A 39 6.42 6.20 11.58
N GLN A 40 6.78 7.47 11.62
CA GLN A 40 7.74 8.05 10.71
C GLN A 40 9.07 7.36 11.04
N GLY A 41 9.13 6.05 10.83
CA GLY A 41 10.38 5.47 10.42
C GLY A 41 10.63 6.18 9.11
N GLU A 42 11.70 6.97 9.05
CA GLU A 42 12.40 7.09 7.79
C GLU A 42 12.45 5.67 7.23
N LEU A 43 11.70 5.43 6.15
CA LEU A 43 12.04 4.31 5.28
C LEU A 43 13.55 4.47 5.12
N PRO A 44 14.37 3.52 5.60
CA PRO A 44 15.80 3.71 5.57
C PRO A 44 16.08 4.06 4.13
N ASP A 45 16.68 5.25 3.95
CA ASP A 45 16.98 5.82 2.65
C ASP A 45 18.14 5.03 2.03
N LEU A 46 18.01 3.70 2.00
CA LEU A 46 18.89 2.72 1.38
C LEU A 46 18.86 2.84 -0.14
N VAL A 47 18.03 3.75 -0.68
CA VAL A 47 17.99 4.10 -2.10
C VAL A 47 18.69 5.43 -2.37
N SER A 48 19.22 6.11 -1.34
CA SER A 48 20.04 7.30 -1.56
C SER A 48 21.40 6.91 -2.15
N ASN A 49 21.55 7.27 -3.43
CA ASN A 49 22.79 7.59 -4.14
C ASN A 49 23.72 6.46 -4.63
N THR A 50 23.20 5.26 -4.90
CA THR A 50 23.85 4.47 -5.97
C THR A 50 23.24 4.87 -7.31
N HIS A 51 24.06 5.36 -8.25
CA HIS A 51 23.64 5.62 -9.64
C HIS A 51 23.25 4.28 -10.31
N LEU A 52 22.04 3.85 -10.00
CA LEU A 52 21.40 2.68 -10.58
C LEU A 52 20.62 3.12 -11.80
N THR A 53 20.92 2.47 -12.90
CA THR A 53 20.15 2.58 -14.13
C THR A 53 18.71 2.13 -13.89
N LYS A 54 17.76 2.60 -14.71
CA LYS A 54 16.35 2.19 -14.61
C LYS A 54 16.19 0.66 -14.57
N ARG A 55 16.96 -0.04 -15.42
CA ARG A 55 17.00 -1.51 -15.51
C ARG A 55 17.50 -2.18 -14.22
N GLU A 56 18.52 -1.60 -13.59
CA GLU A 56 19.07 -2.09 -12.31
C GLU A 56 18.06 -1.95 -11.17
N LYS A 57 17.32 -0.83 -11.14
CA LYS A 57 16.23 -0.61 -10.17
C LYS A 57 15.08 -1.60 -10.36
N GLU A 58 14.68 -1.86 -11.61
CA GLU A 58 13.65 -2.85 -11.93
C GLU A 58 14.03 -4.25 -11.45
N ILE A 59 15.27 -4.69 -11.72
CA ILE A 59 15.77 -6.00 -11.26
C ILE A 59 15.74 -6.08 -9.73
N LEU A 60 16.18 -5.03 -9.02
CA LEU A 60 16.16 -5.00 -7.56
C LEU A 60 14.73 -5.01 -7.01
N ALA A 61 13.81 -4.26 -7.62
CA ALA A 61 12.42 -4.23 -7.21
C ALA A 61 11.76 -5.62 -7.36
N LEU A 62 12.02 -6.32 -8.47
CA LEU A 62 11.51 -7.68 -8.69
C LEU A 62 12.13 -8.70 -7.72
N LEU A 63 13.41 -8.54 -7.36
CA LEU A 63 14.04 -9.35 -6.32
C LEU A 63 13.47 -9.06 -4.93
N GLY A 64 13.20 -7.79 -4.60
CA GLY A 64 12.57 -7.41 -3.34
C GLY A 64 11.15 -7.94 -3.18
N ARG A 65 10.46 -8.20 -4.30
CA ARG A 65 9.15 -8.89 -4.34
C ARG A 65 9.24 -10.42 -4.26
N GLY A 66 10.45 -10.98 -4.21
CA GLY A 66 10.66 -12.43 -4.07
C GLY A 66 10.56 -13.24 -5.37
N LEU A 67 10.61 -12.61 -6.54
CA LEU A 67 10.53 -13.35 -7.81
C LEU A 67 11.80 -14.18 -8.07
N ASN A 68 11.60 -15.35 -8.69
CA ASN A 68 12.71 -16.20 -9.08
C ASN A 68 13.45 -15.61 -10.28
N ARG A 69 14.73 -15.97 -10.41
CA ARG A 69 15.59 -15.48 -11.50
C ARG A 69 15.06 -15.86 -12.89
N GLN A 70 14.33 -16.97 -13.01
CA GLN A 70 13.70 -17.37 -14.26
C GLN A 70 12.58 -16.42 -14.63
N ASP A 71 11.68 -16.13 -13.69
CA ASP A 71 10.56 -15.20 -13.87
C ASP A 71 11.06 -13.79 -14.17
N ILE A 72 12.13 -13.35 -13.50
CA ILE A 72 12.79 -12.06 -13.79
C ILE A 72 13.34 -12.03 -15.22
N CYS A 73 13.96 -13.13 -15.69
CA CYS A 73 14.45 -13.21 -17.07
C CYS A 73 13.32 -13.15 -18.09
N GLN A 74 12.19 -13.81 -17.80
CA GLN A 74 11.01 -13.80 -18.65
C GLN A 74 10.36 -12.41 -18.68
N LEU A 75 10.13 -11.80 -17.52
CA LEU A 75 9.50 -10.48 -17.40
C LEU A 75 10.31 -9.36 -18.05
N LEU A 76 11.64 -9.42 -17.93
CA LEU A 76 12.52 -8.39 -18.49
C LEU A 76 13.04 -8.76 -19.87
N SER A 77 12.64 -9.91 -20.44
CA SER A 77 13.14 -10.43 -21.72
C SER A 77 14.67 -10.40 -21.82
N ILE A 78 15.37 -10.83 -20.75
CA ILE A 78 16.83 -10.87 -20.67
C ILE A 78 17.35 -12.30 -20.54
N SER A 79 18.53 -12.54 -21.11
CA SER A 79 19.22 -13.83 -20.91
C SER A 79 19.72 -13.97 -19.47
N ARG A 80 19.80 -15.21 -18.98
CA ARG A 80 20.38 -15.52 -17.65
C ARG A 80 21.79 -15.00 -17.48
N LYS A 81 22.58 -14.98 -18.57
CA LYS A 81 23.94 -14.42 -18.58
C LYS A 81 23.92 -12.92 -18.31
N ASN A 82 23.01 -12.18 -18.94
CA ASN A 82 22.86 -10.74 -18.73
C ASN A 82 22.41 -10.43 -17.29
N LEU A 83 21.42 -11.17 -16.78
CA LEU A 83 20.97 -11.02 -15.39
C LEU A 83 22.12 -11.24 -14.39
N ARG A 84 22.96 -12.26 -14.57
CA ARG A 84 24.14 -12.49 -13.72
C ARG A 84 25.11 -11.31 -13.74
N VAL A 85 25.42 -10.76 -14.93
CA VAL A 85 26.31 -9.61 -15.07
C VAL A 85 25.74 -8.39 -14.36
N CYS A 86 24.44 -8.10 -14.51
CA CYS A 86 23.75 -7.03 -13.80
C CYS A 86 23.85 -7.19 -12.29
N LEU A 87 23.61 -8.40 -11.75
CA LEU A 87 23.70 -8.64 -10.31
C LEU A 87 25.13 -8.47 -9.76
N THR A 88 26.15 -8.90 -10.50
CA THR A 88 27.54 -8.69 -10.11
C THR A 88 27.90 -7.20 -10.08
N LYS A 89 27.46 -6.43 -11.09
CA LYS A 89 27.65 -4.97 -11.14
C LYS A 89 26.92 -4.27 -9.99
N LEU A 90 25.68 -4.66 -9.71
CA LEU A 90 24.88 -4.16 -8.58
C LEU A 90 25.57 -4.37 -7.24
N ARG A 91 26.06 -5.59 -6.98
CA ARG A 91 26.79 -5.91 -5.75
C ARG A 91 28.08 -5.11 -5.59
N LYS A 92 28.79 -4.84 -6.70
CA LYS A 92 29.99 -4.01 -6.68
C LYS A 92 29.64 -2.55 -6.32
N LYS A 93 28.57 -2.01 -6.89
CA LYS A 93 28.08 -0.65 -6.59
C LYS A 93 27.63 -0.48 -5.14
N GLN A 94 26.99 -1.50 -4.54
CA GLN A 94 26.58 -1.46 -3.14
C GLN A 94 27.72 -1.54 -2.12
N ARG A 95 28.89 -2.08 -2.48
CA ARG A 95 30.03 -2.25 -1.57
C ARG A 95 31.09 -1.14 -1.65
N GLY A 96 30.98 -0.25 -2.65
CA GLY A 96 31.96 0.81 -2.89
C GLY A 96 31.43 2.22 -2.59
N GLY A 97 30.36 2.32 -1.81
CA GLY A 97 29.80 3.57 -1.29
C GLY A 97 30.01 3.65 0.22
#